data_AF-A0A4C1TW35-F1
#
_entry.id   AF-A0A4C1TW35-F1
#
_cell.length_a   1.000
_cell.length_b   1.000
_cell.length_c   1.000
_cell.angle_alpha   90.00
_cell.angle_beta   90.00
_cell.angle_gamma   90.00
#
_symmetry.space_group_name_H-M   'P 1'
#
loop_
_entity.id
_entity.type
_entity.pdbx_description
1 polymer ?
#
loop_
_entity_poly.entity_id
_entity_poly.type
_entity_poly.pdbx_seq_one_letter_code
_entity_poly.pdbx_strand_id
1 'polypeptide(L)'
;MAINSFLTSIPKLKGRENYDEWEFAAENLLILEGVADCIKQERSAATAVAEDAKAKAKLILTIDPSLYVHIKKAGSTKDLWQKLKSMFDDSGFQGESHCYVTSYQFAWTVANL
;
A
#
# COMPACT_ATOMS: atom_id res chain seq x y z
N MET A 1 18.68 -12.17 3.51
CA MET A 1 18.31 -11.74 4.88
C MET A 1 18.81 -10.32 5.12
N ALA A 2 18.03 -9.30 4.72
CA ALA A 2 18.30 -7.88 5.00
C ALA A 2 17.02 -7.06 5.28
N ILE A 3 15.85 -7.70 5.18
CA ILE A 3 14.53 -7.05 5.23
C ILE A 3 14.15 -6.54 6.62
N ASN A 4 14.77 -7.07 7.68
CA ASN A 4 14.53 -6.62 9.05
C ASN A 4 15.11 -5.21 9.30
N SER A 5 16.20 -4.83 8.61
CA SER A 5 16.83 -3.52 8.77
C SER A 5 16.05 -2.38 8.11
N PHE A 6 15.34 -2.68 7.02
CA PHE A 6 14.47 -1.69 6.37
C PHE A 6 13.21 -1.43 7.19
N LEU A 7 12.63 -2.48 7.80
CA LEU A 7 11.48 -2.34 8.69
C LEU A 7 11.74 -1.43 9.90
N THR A 8 12.95 -1.44 10.46
CA THR A 8 13.33 -0.54 11.55
C THR A 8 13.55 0.91 11.11
N SER A 9 13.74 1.14 9.81
CA SER A 9 13.93 2.47 9.24
C SER A 9 12.62 3.15 8.85
N ILE A 10 11.53 2.37 8.71
CA ILE A 10 10.21 2.90 8.39
C ILE A 10 9.58 3.44 9.68
N PRO A 11 9.13 4.71 9.68
CA PRO A 11 8.43 5.26 10.84
C PRO A 11 7.16 4.45 11.10
N LYS A 12 6.79 4.23 12.37
CA LYS A 12 5.52 3.58 12.68
C LYS A 12 4.37 4.53 12.41
N LEU A 13 3.30 4.07 11.74
CA LEU A 13 2.08 4.87 11.55
C LEU A 13 1.45 5.16 12.91
N LYS A 14 1.44 6.43 13.31
CA LYS A 14 0.82 6.93 14.55
C LYS A 14 -0.57 7.51 14.28
N GLY A 15 -0.82 7.92 13.05
CA GLY A 15 -2.10 8.42 12.59
C GLY A 15 -1.89 9.45 11.49
N ARG A 16 -2.77 10.45 11.44
CA ARG A 16 -2.73 11.49 10.40
C ARG A 16 -1.43 12.30 10.40
N GLU A 17 -0.84 12.51 11.57
CA GLU A 17 0.37 13.34 11.73
C GLU A 17 1.56 12.87 10.88
N ASN A 18 1.62 11.57 10.57
CA ASN A 18 2.72 10.98 9.81
C ASN A 18 2.24 10.04 8.70
N TYR A 19 0.97 10.18 8.28
CA TYR A 19 0.40 9.30 7.27
C TYR A 19 1.07 9.45 5.91
N ASP A 20 1.32 10.68 5.45
CA ASP A 20 1.97 10.96 4.16
C ASP A 20 3.37 10.33 4.06
N GLU A 21 4.23 10.60 5.05
CA GLU A 21 5.56 10.01 5.13
C GLU A 21 5.52 8.47 5.26
N TRP A 22 4.57 7.95 6.05
CA TRP A 22 4.39 6.52 6.23
C TRP A 22 3.89 5.83 4.96
N GLU A 23 2.92 6.40 4.25
CA GLU A 23 2.35 5.86 3.02
C GLU A 23 3.46 5.69 1.97
N PHE A 24 4.27 6.74 1.78
CA PHE A 24 5.40 6.70 0.88
C PHE A 24 6.43 5.61 1.27
N ALA A 25 6.80 5.52 2.55
CA ALA A 25 7.75 4.52 3.02
C ALA A 25 7.20 3.09 2.93
N ALA A 26 5.92 2.89 3.26
CA ALA A 26 5.26 1.61 3.24
C ALA A 26 5.04 1.10 1.80
N GLU A 27 4.72 1.97 0.84
CA GLU A 27 4.64 1.58 -0.57
C GLU A 27 6.01 1.09 -1.07
N ASN A 28 7.08 1.83 -0.79
CA ASN A 28 8.45 1.46 -1.19
C ASN A 28 8.92 0.14 -0.55
N LEU A 29 8.49 -0.16 0.68
CA LEU A 29 8.74 -1.46 1.31
C LEU A 29 8.13 -2.61 0.51
N LEU A 30 6.87 -2.46 0.08
CA LEU A 30 6.18 -3.48 -0.70
C LEU A 30 6.81 -3.64 -2.09
N ILE A 31 7.32 -2.56 -2.68
CA ILE A 31 8.09 -2.58 -3.94
C ILE A 31 9.38 -3.39 -3.76
N LEU A 32 10.15 -3.13 -2.69
CA LEU A 32 11.38 -3.87 -2.39
C LEU A 32 11.13 -5.37 -2.17
N GLU A 33 9.97 -5.73 -1.64
CA GLU A 33 9.57 -7.12 -1.41
C GLU A 33 8.93 -7.78 -2.64
N GLY A 34 8.68 -7.02 -3.72
CA GLY A 34 8.03 -7.50 -4.94
C GLY A 34 6.53 -7.76 -4.82
N VAL A 35 5.87 -7.19 -3.81
CA VAL A 35 4.45 -7.44 -3.47
C VAL A 35 3.58 -6.17 -3.54
N ALA A 36 4.09 -5.09 -4.16
CA ALA A 36 3.35 -3.84 -4.33
C ALA A 36 2.06 -4.02 -5.15
N ASP A 37 1.98 -5.03 -6.02
CA ASP A 37 0.75 -5.34 -6.74
C ASP A 37 -0.42 -5.69 -5.81
N CYS A 38 -0.16 -6.21 -4.60
CA CYS A 38 -1.20 -6.58 -3.63
C CYS A 38 -2.03 -5.38 -3.13
N ILE A 39 -1.49 -4.15 -3.23
CA ILE A 39 -2.24 -2.92 -2.89
C ILE A 39 -2.87 -2.25 -4.12
N LYS A 40 -2.38 -2.54 -5.35
CA LYS A 40 -2.81 -1.89 -6.60
C LYS A 40 -3.84 -2.70 -7.39
N GLN A 41 -3.73 -4.03 -7.44
CA GLN A 41 -4.56 -4.87 -8.31
C GLN A 41 -5.03 -6.15 -7.62
N GLU A 42 -6.21 -6.62 -8.02
CA GLU A 42 -6.71 -7.94 -7.64
C GLU A 42 -5.97 -9.02 -8.46
N ARG A 43 -4.91 -9.61 -7.89
CA ARG A 43 -4.12 -10.66 -8.54
C ARG A 43 -4.89 -11.98 -8.49
N SER A 44 -5.11 -12.63 -9.64
CA SER A 44 -5.76 -13.95 -9.71
C SER A 44 -4.82 -15.10 -9.30
N ALA A 45 -5.42 -16.05 -8.56
CA ALA A 45 -5.00 -17.43 -8.26
C ALA A 45 -3.75 -17.68 -7.37
N ALA A 46 -4.00 -18.41 -6.27
CA ALA A 46 -3.13 -19.16 -5.35
C ALA A 46 -1.82 -18.52 -4.84
N THR A 47 -0.91 -18.12 -5.73
CA THR A 47 0.35 -17.43 -5.37
C THR A 47 0.07 -16.06 -4.73
N ALA A 48 -0.99 -15.41 -5.19
CA ALA A 48 -1.49 -14.16 -4.63
C ALA A 48 -1.81 -14.25 -3.12
N VAL A 49 -2.21 -15.41 -2.60
CA VAL A 49 -2.59 -15.56 -1.18
C VAL A 49 -1.37 -15.50 -0.26
N ALA A 50 -0.27 -16.15 -0.65
CA ALA A 50 0.96 -16.14 0.14
C ALA A 50 1.64 -14.77 0.09
N GLU A 51 1.65 -14.14 -1.09
CA GLU A 51 2.19 -12.79 -1.29
C GLU A 51 1.34 -11.72 -0.58
N ASP A 52 0.00 -11.84 -0.61
CA ASP A 52 -0.92 -10.98 0.13
C ASP A 52 -0.72 -11.13 1.64
N ALA A 53 -0.67 -12.35 2.16
CA ALA A 53 -0.41 -12.57 3.58
C ALA A 53 0.93 -11.96 4.02
N LYS A 54 1.96 -12.07 3.17
CA LYS A 54 3.28 -11.47 3.40
C LYS A 54 3.21 -9.94 3.39
N ALA A 55 2.59 -9.34 2.37
CA ALA A 55 2.42 -7.89 2.24
C ALA A 55 1.64 -7.31 3.43
N LYS A 56 0.54 -7.96 3.81
CA LYS A 56 -0.26 -7.61 4.98
C LYS A 56 0.53 -7.67 6.27
N ALA A 57 1.28 -8.74 6.51
CA ALA A 57 2.11 -8.86 7.70
C ALA A 57 3.16 -7.74 7.78
N LYS A 58 3.81 -7.42 6.66
CA LYS A 58 4.79 -6.32 6.57
C LYS A 58 4.16 -4.97 6.89
N LEU A 59 3.00 -4.67 6.32
CA LEU A 59 2.25 -3.45 6.61
C LEU A 59 1.86 -3.36 8.09
N ILE A 60 1.35 -4.44 8.68
CA ILE A 60 0.98 -4.44 10.11
C ILE A 60 2.20 -4.11 10.98
N LEU A 61 3.38 -4.62 10.64
CA LEU A 61 4.61 -4.35 11.39
C LEU A 61 5.08 -2.88 11.33
N THR A 62 4.65 -2.12 10.32
CA THR A 62 4.94 -0.68 10.22
C THR A 62 3.85 0.20 10.86
N ILE A 63 2.83 -0.39 11.48
CA ILE A 63 1.72 0.34 12.10
C ILE A 63 1.85 0.31 13.61
N ASP A 64 1.48 1.42 14.28
CA ASP A 64 1.46 1.44 15.74
C ASP A 64 0.38 0.48 16.29
N PRO A 65 0.70 -0.34 17.32
CA PRO A 65 -0.26 -1.28 17.91
C PRO A 65 -1.58 -0.64 18.37
N SER A 66 -1.57 0.66 18.71
CA SER A 66 -2.77 1.41 19.09
C SER A 66 -3.83 1.42 17.99
N LEU A 67 -3.43 1.31 16.73
CA LEU A 67 -4.31 1.32 15.56
C LEU A 67 -4.86 -0.07 15.20
N TYR A 68 -4.32 -1.14 15.79
CA TYR A 68 -4.69 -2.53 15.45
C TYR A 68 -6.19 -2.81 15.65
N VAL A 69 -6.83 -2.15 16.62
CA VAL A 69 -8.27 -2.30 16.87
C VAL A 69 -9.11 -1.92 15.64
N HIS A 70 -8.65 -0.95 14.84
CA HIS A 70 -9.35 -0.48 13.64
C HIS A 70 -9.10 -1.37 12.43
N ILE A 71 -7.90 -1.96 12.34
CA ILE A 71 -7.45 -2.72 11.16
C ILE A 71 -7.51 -4.24 11.30
N LYS A 72 -7.72 -4.81 12.50
CA LYS A 72 -7.72 -6.28 12.69
C LYS A 72 -8.77 -7.02 11.84
N LYS A 73 -9.83 -6.31 11.47
CA LYS A 73 -10.93 -6.85 10.66
C LYS A 73 -10.60 -6.91 9.16
N ALA A 74 -9.49 -6.29 8.74
CA ALA A 74 -9.15 -6.26 7.33
C ALA A 74 -8.78 -7.65 6.82
N GLY A 75 -9.45 -8.09 5.76
CA GLY A 75 -9.29 -9.44 5.21
C GLY A 75 -8.00 -9.60 4.40
N SER A 76 -7.77 -8.66 3.47
CA SER A 76 -6.64 -8.65 2.52
C SER A 76 -5.78 -7.39 2.70
N THR A 77 -4.56 -7.42 2.16
CA THR A 77 -3.64 -6.25 2.12
C THR A 77 -4.31 -5.03 1.51
N LYS A 78 -5.07 -5.21 0.42
CA LYS A 78 -5.79 -4.12 -0.25
C LYS A 78 -6.82 -3.47 0.66
N ASP A 79 -7.62 -4.28 1.34
CA ASP A 79 -8.64 -3.80 2.29
C ASP A 79 -7.98 -3.03 3.46
N LEU A 80 -6.87 -3.55 3.98
CA LEU A 80 -6.07 -2.88 4.99
C LEU A 80 -5.57 -1.51 4.51
N TRP A 81 -4.95 -1.46 3.32
CA TRP A 81 -4.41 -0.25 2.73
C TRP A 81 -5.49 0.81 2.47
N GLN A 82 -6.60 0.40 1.85
CA GLN A 82 -7.73 1.29 1.59
C GLN A 82 -8.36 1.82 2.88
N LYS A 83 -8.44 1.00 3.93
CA LYS A 83 -8.96 1.42 5.22
C LYS A 83 -8.07 2.45 5.90
N LEU A 84 -6.75 2.26 5.86
CA LEU A 84 -5.79 3.21 6.40
C LEU A 84 -5.87 4.54 5.64
N LYS A 85 -5.93 4.48 4.30
CA LYS A 85 -6.15 5.64 3.45
C LYS A 85 -7.44 6.35 3.84
N SER A 86 -8.58 5.68 3.84
CA SER A 86 -9.86 6.28 4.25
C SER A 86 -9.87 6.88 5.67
N MET A 87 -9.02 6.41 6.58
CA MET A 87 -8.95 6.91 7.97
C MET A 87 -8.04 8.12 8.14
N PHE A 88 -6.95 8.19 7.37
CA PHE A 88 -5.86 9.15 7.61
C PHE A 88 -5.53 10.05 6.42
N ASP A 89 -5.87 9.63 5.20
CA ASP A 89 -5.86 10.44 3.99
C ASP A 89 -7.08 11.37 4.03
N ASP A 90 -6.94 12.49 4.75
CA ASP A 90 -7.95 13.55 4.78
C ASP A 90 -7.89 14.43 3.52
N SER A 91 -7.18 13.98 2.49
CA SER A 91 -7.30 14.40 1.10
C SER A 91 -8.74 14.14 0.66
N GLY A 92 -9.65 15.02 1.05
CA GLY A 92 -11.08 14.84 0.90
C GLY A 92 -11.44 14.27 -0.46
N PHE A 93 -11.97 13.04 -0.46
CA PHE A 93 -12.81 12.50 -1.51
C PHE A 93 -12.44 12.94 -2.94
N GLN A 94 -11.22 12.67 -3.41
CA GLN A 94 -11.00 12.61 -4.86
C GLN A 94 -11.28 11.19 -5.30
N GLY A 95 -12.58 10.90 -5.42
CA GLY A 95 -13.07 9.79 -6.20
C GLY A 95 -12.62 9.97 -7.65
N GLU A 96 -11.40 9.57 -7.96
CA GLU A 96 -10.89 9.46 -9.32
C GLU A 96 -10.23 8.09 -9.50
N SER A 97 -11.08 7.08 -9.51
CA SER A 97 -10.80 5.77 -10.14
C SER A 97 -10.55 5.87 -11.65
N HIS A 98 -10.05 6.99 -12.20
CA HIS A 98 -9.97 7.19 -13.65
C HIS A 98 -8.88 8.14 -14.17
N CYS A 99 -7.72 8.28 -13.49
CA CYS A 99 -6.63 9.14 -14.02
C CYS A 99 -5.25 8.46 -14.17
N TYR A 100 -5.09 7.16 -13.88
CA TYR A 100 -3.80 6.46 -14.08
C TYR A 100 -3.70 5.63 -15.38
N VAL A 101 -4.80 5.43 -16.12
CA VAL A 101 -4.76 4.65 -17.37
C VAL A 101 -4.43 5.51 -18.60
N THR A 102 -4.60 6.83 -18.53
CA THR A 102 -4.40 7.72 -19.69
C THR A 102 -2.96 8.21 -19.87
N SER A 103 -2.12 8.21 -18.83
CA SER A 103 -0.73 8.70 -18.98
C SER A 103 0.17 7.73 -19.77
N TYR A 104 0.03 6.41 -19.54
CA TYR A 104 0.81 5.41 -20.28
C TYR A 104 0.27 5.15 -21.71
N GLN A 105 -1.02 5.36 -21.96
CA GLN A 105 -1.59 5.22 -23.31
C GLN A 105 -1.22 6.41 -24.22
N PHE A 106 -1.10 7.63 -23.65
CA PHE A 106 -0.66 8.81 -24.42
C PHE A 106 0.85 8.77 -24.74
N ALA A 107 1.69 8.27 -23.82
CA ALA A 107 3.14 8.18 -24.05
C ALA A 107 3.51 7.23 -25.22
N TRP A 108 2.75 6.16 -25.45
CA TRP A 108 3.02 5.24 -26.56
C TRP A 108 2.58 5.78 -27.93
N THR A 109 1.57 6.65 -27.96
CA THR A 109 1.03 7.18 -29.22
C THR A 109 1.86 8.34 -29.77
N VAL A 110 2.52 9.12 -28.91
CA VAL A 110 3.41 10.22 -29.34
C VAL A 110 4.82 9.76 -29.73
N ALA A 111 5.24 8.57 -29.32
CA ALA A 111 6.55 8.00 -29.66
C ALA A 111 6.56 7.22 -31.00
N ASN A 112 5.40 7.08 -31.66
CA ASN A 112 5.22 6.27 -32.87
C ASN A 112 4.52 7.03 -34.01
N LEU A 113 4.66 8.36 -34.02
CA LEU A 113 4.22 9.29 -35.08
C LEU A 113 5.43 9.83 -35.85
#